data_AF-A0AAZ3RV06-F1
#
_entry.id   AF-A0AAZ3RV06-F1
#
_cell.length_a   1.000
_cell.length_b   1.000
_cell.length_c   1.000
_cell.angle_alpha   90.00
_cell.angle_beta   90.00
_cell.angle_gamma   90.00
#
_symmetry.space_group_name_H-M   'P 1'
#
loop_
_entity.id
_entity.type
_entity.pdbx_description
1 polymer ?
#
loop_
_entity_poly.entity_id
_entity_poly.type
_entity_poly.pdbx_seq_one_letter_code
_entity_poly.pdbx_strand_id
1 'polypeptide(L)'
;MADLGKKYCVNCLADVTNLRLRCTDCPDIELCPECFSAGAEIGNHRRWHGYQQVDGGRFTLWGPEAEGGWTSREEQSLLDAIEQYGFGNWEDMATHVGASRTPQDVMDHYVGMYIHGNLGKACVPDSIPNRVTDHTCPSGGPLSPSLTTPLPPLDVTLGEQQQLGYMPLRDDYEMEYDQEAEKLISGLSVNYDDEDVEIEMKRAHVDMYVRKLRERQRRKNVARDYNLVPVFLGRDKKEKQSTLGVVGGGGGVVVGAVGSLPTPTTPAVTPGAPAVPTAPKRKIPKEEKEQRIKLRGMCQFMAQREFEDLFHNMHKERVLRAKVRELQRYRRNGIARLDEAAEYEAARHKREKRKENKSVATSKTGRGGGLGTGGGLGGGTGGGGVIKEEGKDGEFPAIENLAGFELLSDREKVLCNSLNLSPTRYLTVKTIIIKDHLQKSQGIPSKSRLPSYLDKVLKKRILSFLTESGWISRDAS
;
A
#
# COMPACT_ATOMS: atom_id res chain seq x y z
N MET A 1 6.49 -6.51 17.02
CA MET A 1 5.56 -7.65 16.92
C MET A 1 5.80 -8.55 18.12
N ALA A 2 4.97 -8.42 19.15
CA ALA A 2 4.98 -9.38 20.23
C ALA A 2 4.29 -10.65 19.70
N ASP A 3 5.02 -11.75 19.71
CA ASP A 3 4.52 -13.08 19.34
C ASP A 3 3.42 -13.49 20.34
N LEU A 4 2.17 -13.19 19.99
CA LEU A 4 0.94 -13.53 20.71
C LEU A 4 0.55 -15.01 20.53
N GLY A 5 1.49 -15.86 20.11
CA GLY A 5 1.31 -17.31 20.13
C GLY A 5 1.03 -17.82 21.55
N LYS A 6 0.19 -18.85 21.66
CA LYS A 6 -0.08 -19.51 22.94
C LYS A 6 1.24 -19.94 23.58
N LYS A 7 1.42 -19.60 24.85
CA LYS A 7 2.60 -19.99 25.64
C LYS A 7 2.17 -21.01 26.68
N TYR A 8 3.04 -21.97 26.95
CA TYR A 8 2.76 -23.09 27.84
C TYR A 8 3.83 -23.20 28.92
N CYS A 9 3.42 -23.53 30.14
CA CYS A 9 4.32 -23.81 31.24
C CYS A 9 5.22 -24.98 30.86
N VAL A 10 6.54 -24.81 30.96
CA VAL A 10 7.50 -25.87 30.60
C VAL A 10 7.35 -27.11 31.50
N ASN A 11 6.87 -26.93 32.74
CA ASN A 11 6.73 -28.03 33.69
C ASN A 11 5.44 -28.84 33.50
N CYS A 12 4.29 -28.17 33.54
CA CYS A 12 2.98 -28.82 33.57
C CYS A 12 2.18 -28.69 32.27
N LEU A 13 2.73 -27.99 31.27
CA LEU A 13 2.10 -27.72 29.98
C LEU A 13 0.79 -26.92 30.05
N ALA A 14 0.46 -26.33 31.20
CA ALA A 14 -0.67 -25.41 31.34
C ALA A 14 -0.49 -24.16 30.46
N ASP A 15 -1.59 -23.58 29.97
CA ASP A 15 -1.57 -22.32 29.24
C ASP A 15 -1.17 -21.16 30.15
N VAL A 16 -0.07 -20.48 29.81
CA VAL A 16 0.50 -19.35 30.55
C VAL A 16 0.61 -18.11 29.67
N THR A 17 -0.16 -18.04 28.58
CA THR A 17 -0.18 -16.90 27.64
C THR A 17 -0.47 -15.58 28.36
N ASN A 18 -1.31 -15.64 29.40
CA ASN A 18 -1.78 -14.48 30.14
C ASN A 18 -0.86 -14.01 31.27
N LEU A 19 -0.23 -14.93 32.00
CA LEU A 19 0.68 -14.61 33.09
C LEU A 19 1.68 -15.75 33.23
N ARG A 20 2.96 -15.42 33.18
CA ARG A 20 4.05 -16.39 33.33
C ARG A 20 5.26 -15.77 33.99
N LEU A 21 6.07 -16.63 34.61
CA LEU A 21 7.36 -16.26 35.16
C LEU A 21 8.44 -16.80 34.24
N ARG A 22 9.14 -15.89 33.57
CA ARG A 22 10.26 -16.20 32.69
C ARG A 22 11.54 -16.20 33.51
N CYS A 23 12.32 -17.27 33.46
CA CYS A 23 13.64 -17.29 34.05
C CYS A 23 14.56 -16.31 33.29
N THR A 24 15.37 -15.52 34.00
CA THR A 24 16.34 -14.61 33.37
C THR A 24 17.65 -15.30 33.01
N ASP A 25 17.90 -16.47 33.61
CA ASP A 25 19.19 -17.14 33.53
C ASP A 25 19.13 -18.33 32.55
N CYS A 26 17.95 -18.94 32.39
CA CYS A 26 17.72 -20.05 31.48
C CYS A 26 16.94 -19.59 30.24
N PRO A 27 17.41 -19.91 29.02
CA PRO A 27 16.63 -19.68 27.81
C PRO A 27 15.36 -20.54 27.84
N ASP A 28 14.26 -19.98 27.36
CA ASP A 28 12.99 -20.66 27.11
C ASP A 28 12.33 -21.34 28.32
N ILE A 29 12.74 -21.00 29.56
CA ILE A 29 12.05 -21.43 30.77
C ILE A 29 10.97 -20.42 31.14
N GLU A 30 9.72 -20.81 30.89
CA GLU A 30 8.53 -20.07 31.31
C GLU A 30 7.67 -20.98 32.21
N LEU A 31 7.43 -20.54 33.43
CA LEU A 31 6.66 -21.29 34.43
C LEU A 31 5.31 -20.61 34.69
N CYS A 32 4.28 -21.42 34.97
CA CYS A 32 3.05 -20.92 35.55
C CYS A 32 3.29 -20.50 37.01
N PRO A 33 2.44 -19.62 37.57
CA PRO A 33 2.54 -19.21 38.97
C PRO A 33 2.59 -20.38 39.96
N GLU A 34 1.85 -21.46 39.71
CA GLU A 34 1.82 -22.64 40.58
C GLU A 34 3.13 -23.43 40.54
N CYS A 35 3.73 -23.62 39.36
CA CYS A 35 5.00 -24.35 39.24
C CYS A 35 6.17 -23.52 39.78
N PHE A 36 6.11 -22.20 39.61
CA PHE A 36 7.08 -21.29 40.21
C PHE A 36 7.00 -21.31 41.74
N SER A 37 5.80 -21.20 42.32
CA SER A 37 5.62 -21.21 43.78
C SER A 37 5.95 -22.57 44.41
N ALA A 38 5.74 -23.66 43.68
CA ALA A 38 6.18 -25.00 44.07
C ALA A 38 7.71 -25.21 43.95
N GLY A 39 8.44 -24.25 43.40
CA GLY A 39 9.90 -24.34 43.22
C GLY A 39 10.32 -25.37 42.18
N ALA A 40 9.57 -25.52 41.08
CA ALA A 40 9.86 -26.50 40.04
C ALA A 40 11.24 -26.28 39.40
N GLU A 41 12.05 -27.34 39.33
CA GLU A 41 13.38 -27.35 38.73
C GLU A 41 13.40 -28.34 37.56
N ILE A 42 13.92 -27.93 36.39
CA ILE A 42 13.91 -28.72 35.15
C ILE A 42 15.27 -28.64 34.47
N GLY A 43 15.93 -29.77 34.28
CA GLY A 43 17.26 -29.82 33.67
C GLY A 43 18.27 -28.95 34.44
N ASN A 44 18.81 -27.92 33.79
CA ASN A 44 19.75 -26.98 34.39
C ASN A 44 19.08 -25.79 35.10
N HIS A 45 17.75 -25.67 35.00
CA HIS A 45 17.00 -24.63 35.70
C HIS A 45 17.01 -24.89 37.21
N ARG A 46 17.14 -23.83 38.01
CA ARG A 46 17.09 -23.89 39.47
C ARG A 46 16.15 -22.82 40.01
N ARG A 47 15.47 -23.13 41.12
CA ARG A 47 14.46 -22.25 41.74
C ARG A 47 15.02 -20.92 42.26
N TRP A 48 16.34 -20.83 42.41
CA TRP A 48 17.04 -19.64 42.90
C TRP A 48 17.54 -18.71 41.78
N HIS A 49 17.30 -19.07 40.51
CA HIS A 49 17.58 -18.18 39.38
C HIS A 49 16.76 -16.89 39.46
N GLY A 50 17.18 -15.87 38.71
CA GLY A 50 16.37 -14.68 38.52
C GLY A 50 15.12 -14.99 37.68
N TYR A 51 14.03 -14.25 37.95
CA TYR A 51 12.78 -14.35 37.20
C TYR A 51 12.23 -12.96 36.85
N GLN A 52 11.56 -12.89 35.71
CA GLN A 52 10.78 -11.76 35.25
C GLN A 52 9.32 -12.18 35.12
N GLN A 53 8.42 -11.43 35.74
CA GLN A 53 6.99 -11.56 35.52
C GLN A 53 6.65 -11.01 34.13
N VAL A 54 5.98 -11.82 33.32
CA VAL A 54 5.51 -11.43 31.98
C VAL A 54 3.99 -11.47 31.98
N ASP A 55 3.39 -10.29 31.84
CA ASP A 55 1.94 -10.10 31.70
C ASP A 55 1.54 -10.16 30.22
N GLY A 56 0.45 -10.86 29.92
CA GLY A 56 -0.13 -11.03 28.58
C GLY A 56 -0.98 -9.86 28.10
N GLY A 57 -0.85 -8.69 28.72
CA GLY A 57 -1.57 -7.46 28.36
C GLY A 57 -2.93 -7.33 29.05
N ARG A 58 -3.10 -7.88 30.27
CA ARG A 58 -4.36 -7.79 31.05
C ARG A 58 -4.55 -6.47 31.78
N PHE A 59 -3.49 -5.67 31.90
CA PHE A 59 -3.56 -4.35 32.52
C PHE A 59 -4.22 -3.33 31.59
N THR A 60 -4.80 -2.26 32.15
CA THR A 60 -5.37 -1.15 31.37
C THR A 60 -4.31 -0.07 31.11
N LEU A 61 -4.25 0.48 29.90
CA LEU A 61 -3.27 1.52 29.54
C LEU A 61 -3.66 2.90 30.06
N TRP A 62 -4.96 3.19 30.06
CA TRP A 62 -5.51 4.51 30.35
C TRP A 62 -5.91 4.70 31.83
N GLY A 63 -5.55 3.73 32.68
CA GLY A 63 -5.87 3.73 34.10
C GLY A 63 -7.18 2.99 34.43
N PRO A 64 -7.51 2.84 35.71
CA PRO A 64 -8.71 2.14 36.17
C PRO A 64 -10.00 2.95 35.96
N GLU A 65 -9.90 4.26 35.76
CA GLU A 65 -11.04 5.17 35.52
C GLU A 65 -11.39 5.32 34.04
N ALA A 66 -10.57 4.79 33.12
CA ALA A 66 -10.85 4.86 31.70
C ALA A 66 -12.04 3.97 31.34
N GLU A 67 -13.02 4.55 30.63
CA GLU A 67 -14.29 3.91 30.29
C GLU A 67 -14.08 2.54 29.62
N GLY A 68 -14.91 1.57 30.00
CA GLY A 68 -15.02 0.29 29.30
C GLY A 68 -13.95 -0.76 29.60
N GLY A 69 -12.97 -0.49 30.48
CA GLY A 69 -12.03 -1.52 30.97
C GLY A 69 -11.15 -2.15 29.90
N TRP A 70 -10.74 -1.36 28.91
CA TRP A 70 -9.90 -1.81 27.79
C TRP A 70 -8.53 -2.30 28.26
N THR A 71 -8.23 -3.56 27.95
CA THR A 71 -6.94 -4.17 28.27
C THR A 71 -5.89 -3.78 27.24
N SER A 72 -4.62 -3.72 27.64
CA SER A 72 -3.50 -3.43 26.72
C SER A 72 -3.46 -4.40 25.54
N ARG A 73 -3.96 -5.64 25.70
CA ARG A 73 -4.09 -6.61 24.62
C ARG A 73 -5.18 -6.23 23.62
N GLU A 74 -6.35 -5.80 24.11
CA GLU A 74 -7.42 -5.30 23.23
C GLU A 74 -6.98 -4.04 22.48
N GLU A 75 -6.27 -3.14 23.16
CA GLU A 75 -5.72 -1.92 22.56
C GLU A 75 -4.72 -2.23 21.43
N GLN A 76 -3.84 -3.20 21.64
CA GLN A 76 -2.93 -3.65 20.59
C GLN A 76 -3.70 -4.30 19.43
N SER A 77 -4.67 -5.17 19.72
CA SER A 77 -5.49 -5.80 18.68
C SER A 77 -6.30 -4.79 17.86
N LEU A 78 -6.75 -3.70 18.50
CA LEU A 78 -7.46 -2.60 17.85
C LEU A 78 -6.55 -1.86 16.87
N LEU A 79 -5.32 -1.57 17.28
CA LEU A 79 -4.33 -0.91 16.43
C LEU A 79 -3.90 -1.79 15.25
N ASP A 80 -3.74 -3.10 15.48
CA ASP A 80 -3.47 -4.06 14.40
C ASP A 80 -4.69 -4.14 13.44
N ALA A 81 -5.91 -4.14 13.98
CA ALA A 81 -7.14 -4.19 13.19
C ALA A 81 -7.32 -2.95 12.31
N ILE A 82 -7.07 -1.75 12.82
CA ILE A 82 -7.22 -0.53 12.00
C ILE A 82 -6.16 -0.43 10.90
N GLU A 83 -4.95 -0.95 11.14
CA GLU A 83 -3.92 -1.07 10.10
C GLU A 83 -4.35 -2.06 9.01
N GLN A 84 -5.01 -3.17 9.38
CA GLN A 84 -5.40 -4.22 8.46
C GLN A 84 -6.70 -3.92 7.67
N TYR A 85 -7.73 -3.40 8.34
CA TYR A 85 -9.07 -3.23 7.76
C TYR A 85 -9.39 -1.78 7.38
N GLY A 86 -8.60 -0.82 7.88
CA GLY A 86 -8.79 0.60 7.63
C GLY A 86 -9.89 1.24 8.49
N PHE A 87 -9.80 2.57 8.62
CA PHE A 87 -10.77 3.36 9.38
C PHE A 87 -12.17 3.30 8.77
N GLY A 88 -13.19 3.07 9.61
CA GLY A 88 -14.59 3.02 9.19
C GLY A 88 -15.16 1.61 9.03
N ASN A 89 -14.32 0.58 8.89
CA ASN A 89 -14.76 -0.81 8.84
C ASN A 89 -14.90 -1.43 10.25
N TRP A 90 -15.80 -0.87 11.05
CA TRP A 90 -15.91 -1.22 12.48
C TRP A 90 -16.41 -2.64 12.75
N GLU A 91 -17.13 -3.26 11.81
CA GLU A 91 -17.62 -4.64 11.94
C GLU A 91 -16.46 -5.65 11.94
N ASP A 92 -15.58 -5.56 10.94
CA ASP A 92 -14.41 -6.43 10.84
C ASP A 92 -13.41 -6.13 11.97
N MET A 93 -13.25 -4.85 12.33
CA MET A 93 -12.38 -4.45 13.44
C MET A 93 -12.85 -5.03 14.77
N ALA A 94 -14.14 -4.98 15.10
CA ALA A 94 -14.67 -5.57 16.33
C ALA A 94 -14.46 -7.09 16.39
N THR A 95 -14.65 -7.76 15.25
CA THR A 95 -14.40 -9.20 15.12
C THR A 95 -12.94 -9.54 15.42
N HIS A 96 -11.99 -8.68 15.01
CA HIS A 96 -10.55 -8.86 15.26
C HIS A 96 -10.14 -8.55 16.70
N VAL A 97 -10.69 -7.48 17.29
CA VAL A 97 -10.41 -7.10 18.70
C VAL A 97 -10.88 -8.20 19.65
N GLY A 98 -12.07 -8.76 19.40
CA GLY A 98 -12.61 -9.91 20.11
C GLY A 98 -14.11 -9.78 20.38
N ALA A 99 -14.75 -10.92 20.64
CA ALA A 99 -16.21 -11.01 20.81
C ALA A 99 -16.77 -10.24 22.03
N SER A 100 -15.92 -9.69 22.90
CA SER A 100 -16.32 -8.88 24.05
C SER A 100 -16.64 -7.42 23.70
N ARG A 101 -16.38 -6.97 22.46
CA ARG A 101 -16.58 -5.58 22.03
C ARG A 101 -17.54 -5.51 20.85
N THR A 102 -18.49 -4.57 20.89
CA THR A 102 -19.34 -4.30 19.74
C THR A 102 -18.64 -3.35 18.75
N PRO A 103 -19.06 -3.31 17.47
CA PRO A 103 -18.55 -2.32 16.51
C PRO A 103 -18.68 -0.87 17.01
N GLN A 104 -19.77 -0.58 17.72
CA GLN A 104 -20.02 0.73 18.31
C GLN A 104 -18.99 1.04 19.43
N ASP A 105 -18.75 0.10 20.35
CA ASP A 105 -17.76 0.29 21.42
C ASP A 105 -16.35 0.52 20.85
N VAL A 106 -16.00 -0.21 19.80
CA VAL A 106 -14.70 -0.10 19.12
C VAL A 106 -14.55 1.27 18.46
N MET A 107 -15.58 1.72 17.76
CA MET A 107 -15.59 3.04 17.13
C MET A 107 -15.47 4.14 18.19
N ASP A 108 -16.33 4.13 19.21
CA ASP A 108 -16.39 5.16 20.23
C ASP A 108 -15.08 5.24 21.01
N HIS A 109 -14.49 4.09 21.36
CA HIS A 109 -13.20 4.03 22.03
C HIS A 109 -12.07 4.56 21.14
N TYR A 110 -12.00 4.13 19.88
CA TYR A 110 -10.95 4.59 18.97
C TYR A 110 -11.03 6.11 18.74
N VAL A 111 -12.23 6.61 18.44
CA VAL A 111 -12.48 8.03 18.21
C VAL A 111 -12.22 8.84 19.48
N GLY A 112 -12.72 8.40 20.63
CA GLY A 112 -12.55 9.08 21.91
C GLY A 112 -11.10 9.14 22.38
N MET A 113 -10.36 8.04 22.30
CA MET A 113 -9.01 7.93 22.88
C MET A 113 -7.89 8.31 21.91
N TYR A 114 -8.00 7.89 20.64
CA TYR A 114 -6.92 8.06 19.66
C TYR A 114 -7.12 9.28 18.77
N ILE A 115 -8.35 9.69 18.46
CA ILE A 115 -8.62 10.82 17.55
C ILE A 115 -8.88 12.12 18.32
N HIS A 116 -9.78 12.10 19.30
CA HIS A 116 -10.13 13.28 20.09
C HIS A 116 -9.45 13.32 21.46
N GLY A 117 -8.85 12.21 21.87
CA GLY A 117 -8.12 12.07 23.12
C GLY A 117 -6.75 12.76 23.07
N ASN A 118 -5.99 12.57 24.14
CA ASN A 118 -4.68 13.21 24.29
C ASN A 118 -3.69 12.80 23.18
N LEU A 119 -3.77 11.57 22.69
CA LEU A 119 -2.98 11.08 21.56
C LEU A 119 -3.30 11.86 20.29
N GLY A 120 -4.58 11.95 19.93
CA GLY A 120 -5.02 12.64 18.73
C GLY A 120 -4.65 14.12 18.77
N LYS A 121 -4.89 14.81 19.89
CA LYS A 121 -4.48 16.21 20.07
C LYS A 121 -2.97 16.44 19.94
N ALA A 122 -2.15 15.45 20.31
CA ALA A 122 -0.69 15.55 20.21
C ALA A 122 -0.15 15.18 18.83
N CYS A 123 -0.85 14.30 18.10
CA CYS A 123 -0.38 13.70 16.85
C CYS A 123 -1.04 14.32 15.60
N VAL A 124 -2.27 14.81 15.72
CA VAL A 124 -3.05 15.40 14.64
C VAL A 124 -2.95 16.92 14.75
N PRO A 125 -2.43 17.63 13.74
CA PRO A 125 -2.34 19.08 13.77
C PRO A 125 -3.74 19.73 13.70
N ASP A 126 -3.96 20.82 14.44
CA ASP A 126 -5.23 21.57 14.50
C ASP A 126 -5.73 22.01 13.11
N SER A 127 -4.80 22.29 12.20
CA SER A 127 -5.09 22.41 10.78
C SER A 127 -4.40 21.28 10.04
N ILE A 128 -5.18 20.34 9.49
CA ILE A 128 -4.71 19.48 8.41
C ILE A 128 -4.75 20.38 7.17
N PRO A 129 -3.61 20.83 6.61
CA PRO A 129 -3.64 21.59 5.38
C PRO A 129 -4.31 20.70 4.33
N ASN A 130 -5.48 21.14 3.85
CA ASN A 130 -6.23 20.38 2.86
C ASN A 130 -5.42 20.37 1.56
N ARG A 131 -4.52 19.39 1.44
CA ARG A 131 -3.69 19.17 0.24
C ARG A 131 -4.50 18.59 -0.90
N VAL A 132 -5.73 18.16 -0.63
CA VAL A 132 -6.66 17.70 -1.64
C VAL A 132 -7.43 18.93 -2.12
N THR A 133 -6.98 19.51 -3.23
CA THR A 133 -7.80 20.46 -3.97
C THR A 133 -8.91 19.67 -4.65
N ASP A 134 -10.15 19.91 -4.24
CA ASP A 134 -11.32 19.40 -4.95
C ASP A 134 -11.41 20.11 -6.31
N HIS A 135 -10.92 19.45 -7.35
CA HIS A 135 -11.00 19.94 -8.73
C HIS A 135 -12.39 19.71 -9.37
N THR A 136 -13.30 19.05 -8.66
CA THR A 136 -14.67 18.77 -9.12
C THR A 136 -15.60 19.97 -8.87
N CYS A 137 -15.23 20.87 -7.97
CA CYS A 137 -16.00 22.07 -7.61
C CYS A 137 -15.10 23.32 -7.70
N PRO A 138 -15.26 24.19 -8.72
CA PRO A 138 -14.41 25.37 -8.92
C PRO A 138 -14.43 26.41 -7.79
N SER A 139 -15.31 26.29 -6.79
CA SER A 139 -15.62 27.37 -5.85
C SER A 139 -16.15 26.92 -4.49
N GLY A 140 -15.75 25.74 -3.99
CA GLY A 140 -16.17 25.27 -2.65
C GLY A 140 -17.68 25.01 -2.53
N GLY A 141 -18.33 24.74 -3.66
CA GLY A 141 -19.71 24.28 -3.69
C GLY A 141 -19.86 22.87 -3.07
N PRO A 142 -21.11 22.44 -2.81
CA PRO A 142 -21.38 21.12 -2.26
C PRO A 142 -20.74 20.02 -3.11
N LEU A 143 -20.23 18.97 -2.44
CA LEU A 143 -19.73 17.76 -3.11
C LEU A 143 -20.89 17.17 -3.92
N SER A 144 -20.85 17.35 -5.25
CA SER A 144 -21.94 17.13 -6.22
C SER A 144 -22.92 18.32 -6.36
N PRO A 145 -22.58 19.33 -7.17
CA PRO A 145 -23.47 20.44 -7.52
C PRO A 145 -24.82 19.99 -8.11
N SER A 146 -24.83 18.82 -8.76
CA SER A 146 -26.03 18.19 -9.32
C SER A 146 -27.07 17.81 -8.26
N LEU A 147 -26.65 17.47 -7.03
CA LEU A 147 -27.58 17.13 -5.93
C LEU A 147 -28.33 18.36 -5.38
N THR A 148 -27.75 19.55 -5.54
CA THR A 148 -28.34 20.81 -5.06
C THR A 148 -29.08 21.59 -6.13
N THR A 149 -29.04 21.15 -7.39
CA THR A 149 -29.76 21.78 -8.48
C THR A 149 -31.14 21.13 -8.59
N PRO A 150 -32.25 21.83 -8.28
CA PRO A 150 -33.57 21.25 -8.44
C PRO A 150 -33.80 20.92 -9.91
N LEU A 151 -34.05 19.63 -10.17
CA LEU A 151 -34.33 19.14 -11.52
C LEU A 151 -35.68 19.71 -11.99
N PRO A 152 -35.80 20.11 -13.27
CA PRO A 152 -37.09 20.48 -13.84
C PRO A 152 -38.10 19.34 -13.62
N PRO A 153 -39.35 19.64 -13.23
CA PRO A 153 -40.38 18.61 -13.10
C PRO A 153 -40.58 17.88 -14.44
N LEU A 154 -40.27 16.59 -14.50
CA LEU A 154 -40.69 15.74 -15.62
C LEU A 154 -42.07 15.16 -15.29
N ASP A 155 -43.05 15.41 -16.16
CA ASP A 155 -44.38 14.83 -16.06
C ASP A 155 -44.38 13.37 -16.54
N VAL A 156 -43.90 12.45 -15.69
CA VAL A 156 -43.82 11.00 -15.95
C VAL A 156 -44.67 10.29 -14.89
N THR A 157 -45.68 9.53 -15.32
CA THR A 157 -46.55 8.76 -14.42
C THR A 157 -45.77 7.65 -13.73
N LEU A 158 -46.25 7.17 -12.57
CA LEU A 158 -45.63 6.05 -11.84
C LEU A 158 -45.42 4.80 -12.71
N GLY A 159 -46.35 4.49 -13.63
CA GLY A 159 -46.23 3.36 -14.55
C GLY A 159 -45.13 3.56 -15.59
N GLU A 160 -44.98 4.77 -16.12
CA GLU A 160 -43.91 5.10 -17.08
C GLU A 160 -42.53 5.18 -16.40
N GLN A 161 -42.47 5.63 -15.14
CA GLN A 161 -41.25 5.58 -14.32
C GLN A 161 -40.74 4.14 -14.18
N GLN A 162 -41.61 3.20 -13.82
CA GLN A 162 -41.26 1.78 -13.73
C GLN A 162 -40.86 1.19 -15.09
N GLN A 163 -41.55 1.55 -16.17
CA GLN A 163 -41.21 1.07 -17.52
C GLN A 163 -39.84 1.55 -18.00
N LEU A 164 -39.44 2.77 -17.62
CA LEU A 164 -38.14 3.34 -17.95
C LEU A 164 -37.05 2.98 -16.93
N GLY A 165 -37.41 2.46 -15.76
CA GLY A 165 -36.53 2.38 -14.59
C GLY A 165 -35.99 3.76 -14.20
N TYR A 166 -36.73 4.84 -14.44
CA TYR A 166 -36.25 6.21 -14.23
C TYR A 166 -36.61 6.71 -12.82
N MET A 167 -35.63 7.29 -12.13
CA MET A 167 -35.73 7.86 -10.78
C MET A 167 -35.71 9.39 -10.87
N PRO A 168 -36.87 10.08 -10.88
CA PRO A 168 -36.96 11.51 -11.22
C PRO A 168 -36.24 12.44 -10.25
N LEU A 169 -36.18 12.08 -8.97
CA LEU A 169 -35.51 12.90 -7.93
C LEU A 169 -33.97 12.80 -8.00
N ARG A 170 -33.44 11.88 -8.81
CA ARG A 170 -31.99 11.65 -8.96
C ARG A 170 -31.49 11.91 -10.38
N ASP A 171 -32.39 12.12 -11.35
CA ASP A 171 -32.05 12.15 -12.78
C ASP A 171 -31.27 10.89 -13.22
N ASP A 172 -31.59 9.74 -12.62
CA ASP A 172 -30.89 8.46 -12.82
C ASP A 172 -31.83 7.38 -13.36
N TYR A 173 -31.25 6.44 -14.09
CA TYR A 173 -31.92 5.22 -14.51
C TYR A 173 -31.41 4.02 -13.70
N GLU A 174 -32.26 3.02 -13.46
CA GLU A 174 -31.86 1.74 -12.87
C GLU A 174 -30.81 1.03 -13.71
N MET A 175 -30.92 1.16 -15.04
CA MET A 175 -29.94 0.68 -16.01
C MET A 175 -29.37 1.86 -16.78
N GLU A 176 -28.12 2.20 -16.51
CA GLU A 176 -27.43 3.30 -17.17
C GLU A 176 -26.75 2.84 -18.47
N TYR A 177 -26.45 3.81 -19.33
CA TYR A 177 -25.58 3.55 -20.47
C TYR A 177 -24.17 3.14 -19.99
N ASP A 178 -23.68 2.01 -20.51
CA ASP A 178 -22.43 1.35 -20.07
C ASP A 178 -22.42 1.08 -18.56
N GLN A 179 -23.32 0.20 -18.12
CA GLN A 179 -23.46 -0.23 -16.71
C GLN A 179 -22.19 -0.88 -16.13
N GLU A 180 -21.26 -1.30 -16.98
CA GLU A 180 -20.00 -1.92 -16.56
C GLU A 180 -18.85 -0.91 -16.42
N ALA A 181 -19.11 0.39 -16.59
CA ALA A 181 -18.08 1.43 -16.50
C ALA A 181 -17.30 1.38 -15.18
N GLU A 182 -18.00 1.12 -14.07
CA GLU A 182 -17.47 1.05 -12.73
C GLU A 182 -16.48 -0.13 -12.54
N LYS A 183 -16.57 -1.19 -13.36
CA LYS A 183 -15.58 -2.29 -13.36
C LYS A 183 -14.17 -1.82 -13.68
N LEU A 184 -14.02 -0.68 -14.38
CA LEU A 184 -12.72 -0.13 -14.73
C LEU A 184 -11.96 0.37 -13.50
N ILE A 185 -12.68 0.79 -12.45
CA ILE A 185 -12.11 1.35 -11.23
C ILE A 185 -12.30 0.45 -10.01
N SER A 186 -13.16 -0.56 -10.07
CA SER A 186 -13.53 -1.40 -8.92
C SER A 186 -12.36 -2.16 -8.28
N GLY A 187 -11.30 -2.42 -9.05
CA GLY A 187 -10.08 -3.10 -8.56
C GLY A 187 -8.89 -2.17 -8.32
N LEU A 188 -9.06 -0.85 -8.40
CA LEU A 188 -7.97 0.10 -8.19
C LEU A 188 -7.72 0.29 -6.68
N SER A 189 -6.51 -0.02 -6.24
CA SER A 189 -6.00 0.38 -4.92
C SER A 189 -4.95 1.48 -5.08
N VAL A 190 -4.86 2.40 -4.12
CA VAL A 190 -3.82 3.45 -4.08
C VAL A 190 -2.90 3.12 -2.92
N ASN A 191 -1.62 2.88 -3.20
CA ASN A 191 -0.63 2.55 -2.18
C ASN A 191 0.46 3.63 -2.14
N TYR A 192 1.09 3.81 -0.98
CA TYR A 192 2.11 4.85 -0.81
C TYR A 192 3.45 4.50 -1.50
N ASP A 193 3.65 3.23 -1.85
CA ASP A 193 4.83 2.67 -2.48
C ASP A 193 4.65 2.39 -3.98
N ASP A 194 3.55 2.85 -4.59
CA ASP A 194 3.31 2.72 -6.03
C ASP A 194 4.42 3.43 -6.84
N GLU A 195 4.94 2.76 -7.87
CA GLU A 195 5.91 3.38 -8.81
C GLU A 195 5.24 4.45 -9.68
N ASP A 196 5.99 5.46 -10.17
CA ASP A 196 5.46 6.53 -11.04
C ASP A 196 4.64 6.00 -12.23
N VAL A 197 5.11 4.91 -12.84
CA VAL A 197 4.42 4.27 -13.98
C VAL A 197 3.09 3.64 -13.55
N GLU A 198 3.03 3.07 -12.35
CA GLU A 198 1.80 2.51 -11.80
C GLU A 198 0.80 3.62 -11.43
N ILE A 199 1.29 4.72 -10.86
CA ILE A 199 0.48 5.91 -10.56
C ILE A 199 -0.14 6.46 -11.86
N GLU A 200 0.65 6.65 -12.92
CA GLU A 200 0.15 7.11 -14.21
C GLU A 200 -0.82 6.12 -14.87
N MET A 201 -0.58 4.82 -14.73
CA MET A 201 -1.54 3.80 -15.18
C MET A 201 -2.88 3.91 -14.45
N LYS A 202 -2.88 4.09 -13.12
CA LYS A 202 -4.10 4.26 -12.32
C LYS A 202 -4.84 5.55 -12.71
N ARG A 203 -4.11 6.65 -12.92
CA ARG A 203 -4.66 7.92 -13.44
C ARG A 203 -5.34 7.73 -14.80
N ALA A 204 -4.74 6.96 -15.71
CA ALA A 204 -5.34 6.66 -17.00
C ALA A 204 -6.67 5.88 -16.89
N HIS A 205 -6.77 4.92 -15.97
CA HIS A 205 -8.02 4.19 -15.72
C HIS A 205 -9.12 5.12 -15.19
N VAL A 206 -8.79 6.03 -14.28
CA VAL A 206 -9.72 7.03 -13.76
C VAL A 206 -10.17 7.98 -14.87
N ASP A 207 -9.24 8.47 -15.69
CA ASP A 207 -9.54 9.34 -16.83
C ASP A 207 -10.45 8.65 -17.86
N MET A 208 -10.20 7.38 -18.18
CA MET A 208 -11.10 6.57 -19.01
C MET A 208 -12.49 6.42 -18.40
N TYR A 209 -12.60 6.18 -17.08
CA TYR A 209 -13.88 6.12 -16.39
C TYR A 209 -14.63 7.46 -16.48
N VAL A 210 -13.94 8.57 -16.26
CA VAL A 210 -14.51 9.92 -16.41
C VAL A 210 -15.03 10.15 -17.84
N ARG A 211 -14.34 9.67 -18.88
CA ARG A 211 -14.85 9.74 -20.25
C ARG A 211 -16.15 8.96 -20.44
N LYS A 212 -16.27 7.77 -19.84
CA LYS A 212 -17.53 6.98 -19.86
C LYS A 212 -18.67 7.73 -19.18
N LEU A 213 -18.41 8.34 -18.01
CA LEU A 213 -19.40 9.15 -17.31
C LEU A 213 -19.83 10.38 -18.11
N ARG A 214 -18.90 11.06 -18.80
CA ARG A 214 -19.23 12.18 -19.68
C ARG A 214 -20.13 11.77 -20.84
N GLU A 215 -19.89 10.61 -21.44
CA GLU A 215 -20.75 10.07 -22.51
C GLU A 215 -22.13 9.67 -21.97
N ARG A 216 -22.18 9.04 -20.78
CA ARG A 216 -23.44 8.74 -20.07
C ARG A 216 -24.26 10.02 -19.86
N GLN A 217 -23.63 11.07 -19.33
CA GLN A 217 -24.30 12.38 -19.15
C GLN A 217 -24.72 13.02 -20.47
N ARG A 218 -23.87 12.97 -21.50
CA ARG A 218 -24.20 13.50 -22.84
C ARG A 218 -25.45 12.84 -23.40
N ARG A 219 -25.60 11.53 -23.22
CA ARG A 219 -26.80 10.79 -23.67
C ARG A 219 -28.05 11.19 -22.90
N LYS A 220 -27.96 11.39 -21.58
CA LYS A 220 -29.05 11.95 -20.78
C LYS A 220 -29.48 13.33 -21.30
N ASN A 221 -28.50 14.19 -21.57
CA ASN A 221 -28.76 15.52 -22.13
C ASN A 221 -29.44 15.42 -23.51
N VAL A 222 -28.95 14.58 -24.42
CA VAL A 222 -29.60 14.38 -25.74
C VAL A 222 -31.03 13.86 -25.60
N ALA A 223 -31.29 12.90 -24.70
CA ALA A 223 -32.64 12.40 -24.47
C ALA A 223 -33.60 13.51 -24.00
N ARG A 224 -33.09 14.44 -23.19
CA ARG A 224 -33.83 15.61 -22.69
C ARG A 224 -34.01 16.68 -23.78
N ASP A 225 -32.93 17.12 -24.40
CA ASP A 225 -32.91 18.24 -25.36
C ASP A 225 -33.78 17.96 -26.59
N TYR A 226 -33.88 16.70 -26.99
CA TYR A 226 -34.71 16.25 -28.10
C TYR A 226 -36.05 15.65 -27.65
N ASN A 227 -36.38 15.73 -26.36
CA ASN A 227 -37.64 15.27 -25.77
C ASN A 227 -37.98 13.82 -26.16
N LEU A 228 -36.98 12.91 -26.14
CA LEU A 228 -37.10 11.54 -26.64
C LEU A 228 -37.93 10.63 -25.73
N VAL A 229 -38.06 10.98 -24.44
CA VAL A 229 -38.79 10.17 -23.46
C VAL A 229 -40.31 10.16 -23.76
N PRO A 230 -40.99 11.30 -23.96
CA PRO A 230 -42.38 11.31 -24.44
C PRO A 230 -42.60 10.58 -25.77
N VAL A 231 -41.66 10.71 -26.72
CA VAL A 231 -41.68 10.03 -28.02
C VAL A 231 -41.67 8.51 -27.81
N PHE A 232 -40.78 8.01 -26.95
CA PHE A 232 -40.67 6.60 -26.61
C PHE A 232 -41.93 6.06 -25.92
N LEU A 233 -42.53 6.84 -25.01
CA LEU A 233 -43.79 6.52 -24.34
C LEU A 233 -45.02 6.64 -25.26
N GLY A 234 -44.84 7.06 -26.51
CA GLY A 234 -45.90 7.14 -27.52
C GLY A 234 -46.84 8.32 -27.36
N ARG A 235 -46.46 9.36 -26.60
CA ARG A 235 -47.30 10.53 -26.34
C ARG A 235 -47.56 11.38 -27.59
N ASP A 236 -46.60 11.45 -28.52
CA ASP A 236 -46.76 12.15 -29.81
C ASP A 236 -47.84 11.54 -30.73
N LYS A 237 -48.10 10.23 -30.58
CA LYS A 237 -49.15 9.54 -31.35
C LYS A 237 -50.54 9.81 -30.77
N LYS A 238 -50.62 9.98 -29.45
CA LYS A 238 -51.86 10.31 -28.72
C LYS A 238 -52.31 11.74 -29.00
N GLU A 239 -51.39 12.70 -29.08
CA GLU A 239 -51.71 14.08 -29.47
C GLU A 239 -52.14 14.20 -30.93
N LYS A 240 -51.48 13.49 -31.85
CA LYS A 240 -51.95 13.45 -33.26
C LYS A 240 -53.32 12.80 -33.40
N GLN A 241 -53.63 11.75 -32.63
CA GLN A 241 -54.98 11.14 -32.62
C GLN A 241 -56.04 12.02 -31.95
N SER A 242 -55.71 12.80 -30.92
CA SER A 242 -56.67 13.71 -30.28
C SER A 242 -57.01 14.92 -31.15
N THR A 243 -56.06 15.41 -31.96
CA THR A 243 -56.30 16.51 -32.92
C THR A 243 -57.12 16.12 -34.15
N LEU A 244 -57.28 14.82 -34.43
CA LEU A 244 -58.08 14.29 -35.55
C LEU A 244 -59.55 14.00 -35.19
N GLY A 245 -59.97 14.27 -33.96
CA GLY A 245 -61.31 13.96 -33.44
C GLY A 245 -62.38 15.06 -33.60
N VAL A 246 -62.08 16.19 -34.26
CA VAL A 246 -63.04 17.28 -34.43
C VAL A 246 -62.97 17.84 -35.87
N VAL A 247 -64.15 18.03 -36.46
CA VAL A 247 -64.49 18.57 -37.79
C VAL A 247 -64.68 17.51 -38.89
N GLY A 248 -65.94 17.34 -39.27
CA GLY A 248 -66.37 16.49 -40.37
C GLY A 248 -66.43 17.19 -41.73
N GLY A 249 -66.70 16.38 -42.76
CA GLY A 249 -67.26 16.78 -44.06
C GLY A 249 -66.26 17.22 -45.13
N GLY A 250 -66.15 16.43 -46.20
CA GLY A 250 -65.63 16.89 -47.49
C GLY A 250 -64.75 15.85 -48.19
N GLY A 251 -65.13 15.45 -49.40
CA GLY A 251 -64.49 14.35 -50.13
C GLY A 251 -63.13 14.70 -50.75
N GLY A 252 -62.48 13.68 -51.33
CA GLY A 252 -61.27 13.88 -52.13
C GLY A 252 -60.36 12.67 -52.15
N VAL A 253 -60.51 11.85 -53.18
CA VAL A 253 -59.55 10.81 -53.59
C VAL A 253 -58.28 11.48 -54.12
N VAL A 254 -57.08 11.05 -53.71
CA VAL A 254 -55.93 10.86 -54.61
C VAL A 254 -54.86 9.98 -53.95
N VAL A 255 -54.40 9.04 -54.77
CA VAL A 255 -53.32 8.08 -54.56
C VAL A 255 -51.97 8.75 -54.82
N GLY A 256 -50.94 8.39 -54.06
CA GLY A 256 -49.56 8.84 -54.30
C GLY A 256 -48.56 8.06 -53.47
N ALA A 257 -48.05 6.97 -54.04
CA ALA A 257 -46.91 6.20 -53.54
C ALA A 257 -45.59 6.91 -53.86
N VAL A 258 -44.61 6.88 -52.93
CA VAL A 258 -43.12 6.94 -53.03
C VAL A 258 -42.57 7.67 -51.79
N GLY A 259 -41.44 7.36 -51.16
CA GLY A 259 -40.41 6.38 -51.46
C GLY A 259 -39.63 6.00 -50.20
N SER A 260 -38.94 4.88 -50.30
CA SER A 260 -38.14 4.22 -49.27
C SER A 260 -36.91 5.03 -48.85
N LEU A 261 -36.59 4.98 -47.55
CA LEU A 261 -35.32 5.45 -46.98
C LEU A 261 -34.13 4.64 -47.54
N PRO A 262 -32.95 5.26 -47.71
CA PRO A 262 -31.73 4.54 -48.04
C PRO A 262 -31.13 3.85 -46.81
N THR A 263 -30.75 2.59 -46.99
CA THR A 263 -29.85 1.82 -46.13
C THR A 263 -28.42 2.37 -46.22
N PRO A 264 -27.66 2.43 -45.11
CA PRO A 264 -26.27 2.85 -45.14
C PRO A 264 -25.41 1.75 -45.78
N THR A 265 -24.77 2.09 -46.90
CA THR A 265 -23.80 1.25 -47.59
C THR A 265 -22.46 1.33 -46.87
N THR A 266 -21.96 0.18 -46.44
CA THR A 266 -20.58 -0.05 -45.99
C THR A 266 -19.59 0.28 -47.11
N PRO A 267 -18.46 0.98 -46.84
CA PRO A 267 -17.46 1.20 -47.88
C PRO A 267 -16.65 -0.07 -48.13
N ALA A 268 -16.43 -0.33 -49.43
CA ALA A 268 -15.65 -1.44 -49.95
C ALA A 268 -14.18 -1.37 -49.52
N VAL A 269 -13.67 -2.51 -49.05
CA VAL A 269 -12.25 -2.74 -48.75
C VAL A 269 -11.49 -2.91 -50.07
N THR A 270 -10.49 -2.08 -50.29
CA THR A 270 -9.49 -2.19 -51.36
C THR A 270 -8.45 -3.26 -50.97
N PRO A 271 -8.08 -4.23 -51.83
CA PRO A 271 -7.02 -5.18 -51.52
C PRO A 271 -5.69 -4.62 -52.00
N GLY A 272 -4.79 -4.30 -51.08
CA GLY A 272 -3.45 -3.82 -51.47
C GLY A 272 -2.64 -3.26 -50.31
N ALA A 273 -2.22 -4.10 -49.37
CA ALA A 273 -1.12 -3.79 -48.46
C ALA A 273 -0.16 -4.99 -48.44
N PRO A 274 1.17 -4.78 -48.56
CA PRO A 274 2.13 -5.87 -48.57
C PRO A 274 2.17 -6.54 -47.20
N ALA A 275 2.28 -7.87 -47.20
CA ALA A 275 2.41 -8.67 -45.99
C ALA A 275 3.65 -8.24 -45.19
N VAL A 276 3.42 -7.74 -43.98
CA VAL A 276 4.47 -7.51 -42.98
C VAL A 276 4.99 -8.88 -42.52
N PRO A 277 6.30 -9.14 -42.52
CA PRO A 277 6.86 -10.42 -42.09
C PRO A 277 6.53 -10.64 -40.61
N THR A 278 5.84 -11.75 -40.32
CA THR A 278 5.53 -12.18 -38.95
C THR A 278 6.81 -12.60 -38.27
N ALA A 279 7.32 -11.74 -37.38
CA ALA A 279 8.41 -12.09 -36.47
C ALA A 279 8.03 -13.34 -35.64
N PRO A 280 9.00 -14.23 -35.34
CA PRO A 280 8.72 -15.47 -34.63
C PRO A 280 8.12 -15.17 -33.25
N LYS A 281 6.99 -15.82 -32.94
CA LYS A 281 6.26 -15.66 -31.67
C LYS A 281 7.15 -16.02 -30.49
N ARG A 282 7.74 -15.01 -29.85
CA ARG A 282 8.40 -15.12 -28.55
C ARG A 282 7.41 -15.70 -27.55
N LYS A 283 7.83 -16.70 -26.75
CA LYS A 283 7.02 -17.20 -25.64
C LYS A 283 6.85 -16.08 -24.61
N ILE A 284 5.62 -15.60 -24.45
CA ILE A 284 5.25 -14.55 -23.50
C ILE A 284 5.46 -15.08 -22.06
N PRO A 285 6.36 -14.48 -21.26
CA PRO A 285 6.59 -14.86 -19.86
C PRO A 285 5.36 -14.58 -18.98
N LYS A 286 5.26 -15.26 -17.83
CA LYS A 286 4.12 -15.17 -16.91
C LYS A 286 3.82 -13.72 -16.50
N GLU A 287 4.87 -12.96 -16.20
CA GLU A 287 4.81 -11.54 -15.82
C GLU A 287 4.21 -10.68 -16.93
N GLU A 288 4.58 -10.91 -18.19
CA GLU A 288 4.06 -10.18 -19.35
C GLU A 288 2.57 -10.49 -19.58
N LYS A 289 2.12 -11.72 -19.28
CA LYS A 289 0.68 -12.08 -19.33
C LYS A 289 -0.13 -11.37 -18.25
N GLU A 290 0.37 -11.34 -17.02
CA GLU A 290 -0.29 -10.65 -15.90
C GLU A 290 -0.41 -9.15 -16.17
N GLN A 291 0.65 -8.53 -16.70
CA GLN A 291 0.64 -7.12 -17.08
C GLN A 291 -0.37 -6.85 -18.21
N ARG A 292 -0.48 -7.73 -19.20
CA ARG A 292 -1.46 -7.60 -20.29
C ARG A 292 -2.90 -7.69 -19.80
N ILE A 293 -3.16 -8.50 -18.77
CA ILE A 293 -4.48 -8.57 -18.12
C ILE A 293 -4.80 -7.25 -17.41
N LYS A 294 -3.83 -6.69 -16.67
CA LYS A 294 -3.98 -5.37 -16.00
C LYS A 294 -4.29 -4.26 -17.02
N LEU A 295 -3.64 -4.29 -18.18
CA LEU A 295 -3.80 -3.28 -19.23
C LEU A 295 -5.01 -3.52 -20.14
N ARG A 296 -5.77 -4.61 -19.95
CA ARG A 296 -6.91 -4.97 -20.82
C ARG A 296 -7.96 -3.86 -20.93
N GLY A 297 -8.15 -3.08 -19.87
CA GLY A 297 -9.08 -1.94 -19.88
C GLY A 297 -8.70 -0.89 -20.94
N MET A 298 -7.41 -0.63 -21.11
CA MET A 298 -6.89 0.36 -22.06
C MET A 298 -7.19 0.01 -23.52
N CYS A 299 -7.33 -1.29 -23.84
CA CYS A 299 -7.71 -1.75 -25.17
C CYS A 299 -9.07 -1.21 -25.65
N GLN A 300 -9.95 -0.79 -24.73
CA GLN A 300 -11.25 -0.21 -25.09
C GLN A 300 -11.14 1.24 -25.61
N PHE A 301 -10.01 1.91 -25.37
CA PHE A 301 -9.82 3.35 -25.60
C PHE A 301 -8.61 3.68 -26.48
N MET A 302 -7.89 2.66 -26.94
CA MET A 302 -6.70 2.80 -27.78
C MET A 302 -6.88 2.02 -29.06
N ALA A 303 -6.33 2.51 -30.17
CA ALA A 303 -6.24 1.69 -31.36
C ALA A 303 -5.34 0.48 -31.07
N GLN A 304 -5.63 -0.66 -31.69
CA GLN A 304 -4.87 -1.91 -31.45
C GLN A 304 -3.36 -1.71 -31.61
N ARG A 305 -2.95 -0.96 -32.64
CA ARG A 305 -1.53 -0.67 -32.89
C ARG A 305 -0.90 0.15 -31.77
N GLU A 306 -1.59 1.19 -31.29
CA GLU A 306 -1.11 2.06 -30.21
C GLU A 306 -0.99 1.29 -28.89
N PHE A 307 -1.92 0.36 -28.63
CA PHE A 307 -1.87 -0.50 -27.45
C PHE A 307 -0.66 -1.45 -27.50
N GLU A 308 -0.41 -2.10 -28.64
CA GLU A 308 0.76 -2.97 -28.82
C GLU A 308 2.07 -2.17 -28.69
N ASP A 309 2.13 -0.97 -29.25
CA ASP A 309 3.28 -0.06 -29.13
C ASP A 309 3.49 0.39 -27.67
N LEU A 310 2.43 0.77 -26.96
CA LEU A 310 2.48 1.11 -25.54
C LEU A 310 3.00 -0.07 -24.71
N PHE A 311 2.42 -1.25 -24.92
CA PHE A 311 2.80 -2.46 -24.21
C PHE A 311 4.29 -2.79 -24.43
N HIS A 312 4.74 -2.72 -25.68
CA HIS A 312 6.14 -2.91 -26.02
C HIS A 312 7.05 -1.85 -25.38
N ASN A 313 6.63 -0.59 -25.40
CA ASN A 313 7.38 0.52 -24.82
C ASN A 313 7.48 0.42 -23.29
N MET A 314 6.41 0.02 -22.59
CA MET A 314 6.46 -0.22 -21.14
C MET A 314 7.44 -1.34 -20.78
N HIS A 315 7.42 -2.45 -21.53
CA HIS A 315 8.37 -3.53 -21.32
C HIS A 315 9.80 -3.07 -21.62
N LYS A 316 10.00 -2.36 -22.74
CA LYS A 316 11.28 -1.79 -23.13
C LYS A 316 11.80 -0.81 -22.07
N GLU A 317 10.95 0.04 -21.51
CA GLU A 317 11.29 0.95 -20.43
C GLU A 317 11.75 0.19 -19.19
N ARG A 318 11.01 -0.84 -18.75
CA ARG A 318 11.41 -1.69 -17.60
C ARG A 318 12.79 -2.32 -17.84
N VAL A 319 13.02 -2.87 -19.04
CA VAL A 319 14.31 -3.45 -19.44
C VAL A 319 15.42 -2.39 -19.45
N LEU A 320 15.15 -1.21 -20.01
CA LEU A 320 16.11 -0.11 -20.05
C LEU A 320 16.43 0.42 -18.65
N ARG A 321 15.44 0.56 -17.76
CA ARG A 321 15.67 0.93 -16.35
C ARG A 321 16.54 -0.10 -15.64
N ALA A 322 16.29 -1.39 -15.86
CA ALA A 322 17.16 -2.46 -15.34
C ALA A 322 18.58 -2.36 -15.91
N LYS A 323 18.71 -2.12 -17.22
CA LYS A 323 20.02 -1.94 -17.88
C LYS A 323 20.76 -0.71 -17.37
N VAL A 324 20.07 0.40 -17.14
CA VAL A 324 20.66 1.61 -16.57
C VAL A 324 21.17 1.31 -15.16
N ARG A 325 20.39 0.62 -14.32
CA ARG A 325 20.85 0.21 -12.98
C ARG A 325 22.07 -0.70 -13.02
N GLU A 326 22.10 -1.65 -13.96
CA GLU A 326 23.23 -2.54 -14.20
C GLU A 326 24.48 -1.75 -14.63
N LEU A 327 24.35 -0.84 -15.60
CA LEU A 327 25.46 0.00 -16.06
C LEU A 327 25.96 0.96 -14.96
N GLN A 328 25.05 1.51 -14.16
CA GLN A 328 25.40 2.31 -12.98
C GLN A 328 26.13 1.46 -11.92
N ARG A 329 25.77 0.18 -11.77
CA ARG A 329 26.50 -0.76 -10.91
C ARG A 329 27.90 -1.01 -11.45
N TYR A 330 28.07 -1.23 -12.76
CA TYR A 330 29.39 -1.38 -13.37
C TYR A 330 30.28 -0.18 -13.10
N ARG A 331 29.77 1.03 -13.36
CA ARG A 331 30.52 2.26 -13.08
C ARG A 331 30.91 2.40 -11.62
N ARG A 332 30.02 2.05 -10.69
CA ARG A 332 30.33 2.07 -9.24
C ARG A 332 31.45 1.12 -8.86
N ASN A 333 31.53 -0.04 -9.50
CA ASN A 333 32.58 -1.05 -9.26
C ASN A 333 33.82 -0.84 -10.17
N GLY A 334 34.02 0.39 -10.68
CA GLY A 334 35.20 0.75 -11.46
C GLY A 334 35.25 0.22 -12.90
N ILE A 335 34.17 -0.41 -13.39
CA ILE A 335 34.10 -0.94 -14.75
C ILE A 335 33.75 0.22 -15.69
N ALA A 336 34.72 0.61 -16.50
CA ALA A 336 34.58 1.73 -17.41
C ALA A 336 34.27 1.29 -18.85
N ARG A 337 34.45 0.01 -19.16
CA ARG A 337 34.25 -0.56 -20.51
C ARG A 337 33.33 -1.79 -20.49
N LEU A 338 32.61 -2.03 -21.59
CA LEU A 338 31.59 -3.09 -21.66
C LEU A 338 32.19 -4.50 -21.79
N ASP A 339 33.38 -4.62 -22.34
CA ASP A 339 34.15 -5.86 -22.44
C ASP A 339 34.54 -6.40 -21.04
N GLU A 340 34.89 -5.51 -20.12
CA GLU A 340 35.20 -5.84 -18.71
C GLU A 340 33.96 -6.33 -17.93
N ALA A 341 32.75 -5.96 -18.37
CA ALA A 341 31.51 -6.31 -17.67
C ALA A 341 31.21 -7.82 -17.66
N ALA A 342 31.61 -8.55 -18.70
CA ALA A 342 31.36 -9.98 -18.79
C ALA A 342 32.13 -10.78 -17.73
N GLU A 343 33.39 -10.41 -17.49
CA GLU A 343 34.23 -11.02 -16.45
C GLU A 343 33.71 -10.69 -15.06
N TYR A 344 33.27 -9.45 -14.85
CA TYR A 344 32.65 -9.02 -13.60
C TYR A 344 31.36 -9.81 -13.30
N GLU A 345 30.45 -9.95 -14.27
CA GLU A 345 29.22 -10.71 -14.08
C GLU A 345 29.50 -12.20 -13.85
N ALA A 346 30.47 -12.79 -14.57
CA ALA A 346 30.88 -14.17 -14.34
C ALA A 346 31.45 -14.37 -12.92
N ALA A 347 32.28 -13.44 -12.45
CA ALA A 347 32.83 -13.45 -11.09
C ALA A 347 31.73 -13.25 -10.04
N ARG A 348 30.79 -12.33 -10.28
CA ARG A 348 29.63 -12.06 -9.41
C ARG A 348 28.71 -13.26 -9.32
N HIS A 349 28.31 -13.84 -10.45
CA HIS A 349 27.47 -15.04 -10.49
C HIS A 349 28.15 -16.23 -9.79
N LYS A 350 29.48 -16.39 -9.94
CA LYS A 350 30.25 -17.41 -9.21
C LYS A 350 30.26 -17.15 -7.69
N ARG A 351 30.30 -15.89 -7.25
CA ARG A 351 30.17 -15.50 -5.84
C ARG A 351 28.76 -15.77 -5.30
N GLU A 352 27.72 -15.38 -6.02
CA GLU A 352 26.33 -15.63 -5.64
C GLU A 352 26.03 -17.13 -5.55
N LYS A 353 26.44 -17.93 -6.55
CA LYS A 353 26.28 -19.39 -6.52
C LYS A 353 27.02 -20.05 -5.35
N ARG A 354 28.19 -19.54 -4.97
CA ARG A 354 28.91 -20.01 -3.76
C ARG A 354 28.16 -19.66 -2.48
N LYS A 355 27.54 -18.47 -2.42
CA LYS A 355 26.75 -18.01 -1.28
C LYS A 355 25.45 -18.82 -1.13
N GLU A 356 24.78 -19.12 -2.23
CA GLU A 356 23.58 -19.96 -2.27
C GLU A 356 23.90 -21.42 -1.91
N ASN A 357 24.99 -21.98 -2.43
CA ASN A 357 25.44 -23.31 -2.01
C ASN A 357 25.81 -23.36 -0.52
N LYS A 358 26.33 -22.27 0.05
CA LYS A 358 26.64 -22.16 1.48
C LYS A 358 25.35 -22.03 2.32
N SER A 359 24.34 -21.29 1.85
CA SER A 359 23.06 -21.18 2.56
C SER A 359 22.28 -22.51 2.52
N VAL A 360 22.31 -23.23 1.40
CA VAL A 360 21.72 -24.57 1.26
C VAL A 360 22.48 -25.63 2.08
N ALA A 361 23.80 -25.52 2.18
CA ALA A 361 24.60 -26.40 3.06
C ALA A 361 24.31 -26.14 4.55
N THR A 362 24.05 -24.88 4.92
CA THR A 362 23.69 -24.49 6.30
C THR A 362 22.28 -24.97 6.67
N SER A 363 21.34 -25.02 5.72
CA SER A 363 20.01 -25.58 5.95
C SER A 363 19.97 -27.11 5.92
N LYS A 364 20.94 -27.79 5.29
CA LYS A 364 21.07 -29.27 5.31
C LYS A 364 21.85 -29.82 6.52
N THR A 365 22.60 -29.01 7.25
CA THR A 365 23.41 -29.45 8.41
C THR A 365 22.70 -29.32 9.77
N GLY A 366 21.43 -28.92 9.80
CA GLY A 366 20.61 -28.89 11.02
C GLY A 366 20.02 -30.24 11.47
N ARG A 367 20.51 -31.38 10.99
CA ARG A 367 20.01 -32.70 11.37
C ARG A 367 21.14 -33.74 11.40
N GLY A 368 21.79 -33.88 12.56
CA GLY A 368 22.78 -34.94 12.82
C GLY A 368 23.85 -34.50 13.81
N GLY A 369 23.80 -35.01 15.04
CA GLY A 369 24.64 -34.57 16.16
C GLY A 369 26.06 -35.15 16.22
N GLY A 370 26.73 -34.84 17.34
CA GLY A 370 27.85 -35.62 17.87
C GLY A 370 29.19 -34.87 18.03
N LEU A 371 29.48 -34.50 19.29
CA LEU A 371 30.75 -34.50 20.04
C LEU A 371 32.11 -34.20 19.34
N GLY A 372 32.92 -33.33 19.99
CA GLY A 372 34.38 -33.35 19.82
C GLY A 372 35.14 -32.10 20.32
N THR A 373 35.53 -32.12 21.60
CA THR A 373 36.70 -31.52 22.28
C THR A 373 37.73 -30.69 21.49
N GLY A 374 38.24 -29.62 22.14
CA GLY A 374 39.63 -29.14 21.96
C GLY A 374 39.82 -27.63 22.13
N GLY A 375 40.54 -27.22 23.18
CA GLY A 375 40.74 -25.84 23.61
C GLY A 375 41.85 -25.05 22.89
N GLY A 376 41.99 -23.78 23.26
CA GLY A 376 43.07 -22.91 22.81
C GLY A 376 42.93 -21.47 23.37
N LEU A 377 43.79 -21.15 24.32
CA LEU A 377 43.98 -19.86 25.00
C LEU A 377 44.78 -18.86 24.14
N GLY A 378 44.67 -17.57 24.48
CA GLY A 378 45.53 -16.46 24.05
C GLY A 378 44.68 -15.33 23.45
N GLY A 379 44.67 -14.09 23.92
CA GLY A 379 45.68 -13.29 24.61
C GLY A 379 45.51 -11.88 24.02
N GLY A 380 45.23 -10.88 24.86
CA GLY A 380 44.83 -9.56 24.40
C GLY A 380 45.95 -8.70 23.81
N THR A 381 45.57 -7.64 23.10
CA THR A 381 46.19 -6.30 23.19
C THR A 381 45.33 -5.30 22.43
N GLY A 382 45.14 -4.12 23.01
CA GLY A 382 44.52 -2.98 22.36
C GLY A 382 45.42 -2.33 21.32
N GLY A 383 44.81 -1.60 20.40
CA GLY A 383 45.48 -0.76 19.43
C GLY A 383 44.45 0.05 18.65
N GLY A 384 44.39 1.36 18.94
CA GLY A 384 43.65 2.31 18.12
C GLY A 384 44.23 2.31 16.70
N GLY A 385 43.39 2.07 15.72
CA GLY A 385 43.75 2.03 14.31
C GLY A 385 42.86 2.99 13.53
N VAL A 386 43.48 4.07 13.05
CA VAL A 386 42.97 4.98 12.02
C VAL A 386 42.40 4.16 10.87
N ILE A 387 41.14 4.41 10.51
CA ILE A 387 40.48 3.71 9.40
C ILE A 387 41.06 4.26 8.10
N LYS A 388 41.93 3.47 7.47
CA LYS A 388 42.52 3.73 6.17
C LYS A 388 41.43 3.58 5.10
N GLU A 389 41.27 4.60 4.27
CA GLU A 389 40.37 4.55 3.11
C GLU A 389 40.87 3.53 2.09
N GLU A 390 40.09 2.47 1.89
CA GLU A 390 40.10 1.67 0.67
C GLU A 390 38.66 1.50 0.21
N GLY A 391 38.39 1.96 -1.02
CA GLY A 391 37.10 1.88 -1.70
C GLY A 391 36.68 0.43 -1.91
N LYS A 392 36.05 -0.13 -0.89
CA LYS A 392 35.51 -1.49 -0.87
C LYS A 392 34.06 -1.40 -1.31
N ASP A 393 33.76 -1.92 -2.49
CA ASP A 393 32.40 -2.10 -2.99
C ASP A 393 31.57 -2.89 -1.96
N GLY A 394 30.88 -2.15 -1.11
CA GLY A 394 30.02 -2.71 -0.08
C GLY A 394 28.75 -3.19 -0.75
N GLU A 395 28.70 -4.46 -1.16
CA GLU A 395 27.42 -5.14 -1.27
C GLU A 395 26.78 -5.09 0.13
N PHE A 396 25.64 -4.41 0.24
CA PHE A 396 24.85 -4.31 1.47
C PHE A 396 23.58 -5.16 1.40
N PRO A 397 23.65 -6.47 1.08
CA PRO A 397 22.47 -7.27 0.75
C PRO A 397 21.48 -7.39 1.91
N ALA A 398 21.94 -7.15 3.14
CA ALA A 398 21.08 -7.13 4.33
C ALA A 398 20.17 -5.90 4.38
N ILE A 399 20.54 -4.80 3.71
CA ILE A 399 19.80 -3.53 3.75
C ILE A 399 19.45 -2.96 2.37
N GLU A 400 19.95 -3.52 1.26
CA GLU A 400 19.79 -3.00 -0.12
C GLU A 400 18.33 -2.94 -0.59
N ASN A 401 17.49 -3.85 -0.12
CA ASN A 401 16.05 -3.89 -0.46
C ASN A 401 15.16 -3.26 0.63
N LEU A 402 15.75 -2.61 1.65
CA LEU A 402 14.99 -2.00 2.74
C LEU A 402 14.72 -0.52 2.43
N ALA A 403 13.53 -0.05 2.78
CA ALA A 403 13.10 1.33 2.53
C ALA A 403 14.08 2.38 3.12
N GLY A 404 14.41 3.40 2.34
CA GLY A 404 15.34 4.47 2.74
C GLY A 404 16.82 4.15 2.47
N PHE A 405 17.14 2.99 1.88
CA PHE A 405 18.51 2.61 1.53
C PHE A 405 19.14 3.59 0.52
N GLU A 406 18.35 4.04 -0.44
CA GLU A 406 18.68 5.01 -1.47
C GLU A 406 19.01 6.41 -0.92
N LEU A 407 18.53 6.74 0.29
CA LEU A 407 18.76 8.04 0.94
C LEU A 407 20.07 8.07 1.75
N LEU A 408 20.76 6.94 1.87
CA LEU A 408 22.03 6.85 2.61
C LEU A 408 23.23 7.14 1.70
N SER A 409 24.20 7.88 2.24
CA SER A 409 25.55 7.90 1.65
C SER A 409 26.25 6.55 1.82
N ASP A 410 27.29 6.27 1.04
CA ASP A 410 27.98 4.97 1.12
C ASP A 410 28.65 4.73 2.48
N ARG A 411 29.14 5.79 3.15
CA ARG A 411 29.64 5.72 4.53
C ARG A 411 28.53 5.35 5.52
N GLU A 412 27.31 5.83 5.30
CA GLU A 412 26.15 5.51 6.13
C GLU A 412 25.63 4.10 5.88
N LYS A 413 25.69 3.61 4.64
CA LYS A 413 25.38 2.21 4.32
C LYS A 413 26.34 1.25 5.04
N VAL A 414 27.64 1.57 5.06
CA VAL A 414 28.64 0.81 5.84
C VAL A 414 28.29 0.81 7.32
N LEU A 415 27.95 1.98 7.88
CA LEU A 415 27.55 2.09 9.28
C LEU A 415 26.30 1.24 9.57
N CYS A 416 25.22 1.41 8.80
CA CYS A 416 23.96 0.68 8.97
C CYS A 416 24.17 -0.83 8.91
N ASN A 417 24.93 -1.31 7.93
CA ASN A 417 25.25 -2.72 7.79
C ASN A 417 26.10 -3.24 8.96
N SER A 418 27.08 -2.45 9.45
CA SER A 418 27.92 -2.84 10.61
C SER A 418 27.17 -2.86 11.94
N LEU A 419 26.11 -2.04 12.06
CA LEU A 419 25.25 -1.93 13.23
C LEU A 419 24.02 -2.85 13.14
N ASN A 420 23.85 -3.57 12.02
CA ASN A 420 22.65 -4.32 11.69
C ASN A 420 21.36 -3.48 11.87
N LEU A 421 21.44 -2.21 11.50
CA LEU A 421 20.37 -1.23 11.63
C LEU A 421 19.77 -0.95 10.25
N SER A 422 18.44 -0.98 10.13
CA SER A 422 17.80 -0.70 8.84
C SER A 422 17.97 0.78 8.44
N PRO A 423 18.01 1.10 7.14
CA PRO A 423 18.17 2.47 6.65
C PRO A 423 17.13 3.43 7.23
N THR A 424 15.86 3.04 7.26
CA THR A 424 14.78 3.85 7.86
C THR A 424 15.06 4.16 9.33
N ARG A 425 15.47 3.15 10.13
CA ARG A 425 15.75 3.33 11.56
C ARG A 425 16.94 4.27 11.77
N TYR A 426 18.00 4.12 10.98
CA TYR A 426 19.13 5.02 11.03
C TYR A 426 18.74 6.46 10.67
N LEU A 427 17.97 6.66 9.59
CA LEU A 427 17.52 8.00 9.17
C LEU A 427 16.66 8.67 10.23
N THR A 428 15.74 7.94 10.88
CA THR A 428 14.96 8.45 12.01
C THR A 428 15.88 8.94 13.14
N VAL A 429 16.85 8.13 13.54
CA VAL A 429 17.78 8.46 14.62
C VAL A 429 18.68 9.64 14.25
N LYS A 430 19.23 9.65 13.03
CA LYS A 430 20.03 10.75 12.48
C LYS A 430 19.24 12.06 12.53
N THR A 431 17.99 12.03 12.09
CA THR A 431 17.11 13.21 12.06
C THR A 431 16.87 13.75 13.47
N ILE A 432 16.57 12.88 14.44
CA ILE A 432 16.35 13.28 15.84
C ILE A 432 17.63 13.90 16.43
N ILE A 433 18.78 13.25 16.27
CA ILE A 433 20.06 13.71 16.83
C ILE A 433 20.47 15.06 16.24
N ILE A 434 20.37 15.23 14.92
CA ILE A 434 20.73 16.49 14.26
C ILE A 434 19.78 17.62 14.69
N LYS A 435 18.46 17.34 14.73
CA LYS A 435 17.47 18.32 15.19
C LYS A 435 17.71 18.77 16.63
N ASP A 436 17.95 17.81 17.54
CA ASP A 436 18.26 18.10 18.93
C ASP A 436 19.53 18.96 19.07
N HIS A 437 20.58 18.63 18.31
CA HIS A 437 21.84 19.39 18.33
C HIS A 437 21.64 20.83 17.84
N LEU A 438 20.88 21.02 16.75
CA LEU A 438 20.54 22.34 16.22
C LEU A 438 19.72 23.16 17.23
N GLN A 439 18.70 22.56 17.85
CA GLN A 439 17.89 23.24 18.87
C GLN A 439 18.73 23.69 20.08
N LYS A 440 19.63 22.82 20.56
CA LYS A 440 20.56 23.17 21.65
C LYS A 440 21.52 24.29 21.26
N SER A 441 22.03 24.29 20.03
CA SER A 441 22.90 25.37 19.53
C SER A 441 22.20 26.73 19.48
N GLN A 442 20.86 26.73 19.40
CA GLN A 442 20.01 27.92 19.42
C GLN A 442 19.50 28.27 20.84
N GLY A 443 19.98 27.58 21.88
CA GLY A 443 19.55 27.79 23.27
C GLY A 443 18.14 27.26 23.58
N ILE A 444 17.55 26.45 22.68
CA ILE A 444 16.22 25.88 22.85
C ILE A 444 16.35 24.53 23.57
N PRO A 445 15.67 24.32 24.72
CA PRO A 445 15.68 23.03 25.40
C PRO A 445 15.08 21.92 24.51
N SER A 446 15.89 20.91 24.19
CA SER A 446 15.43 19.76 23.39
C SER A 446 14.95 18.63 24.29
N LYS A 447 13.76 18.08 24.01
CA LYS A 447 13.11 16.98 24.77
C LYS A 447 12.82 15.74 23.91
N SER A 448 13.46 15.61 22.74
CA SER A 448 13.15 14.50 21.84
C SER A 448 13.50 13.15 22.48
N ARG A 449 12.53 12.24 22.47
CA ARG A 449 12.69 10.87 22.96
C ARG A 449 13.33 10.04 21.85
N LEU A 450 14.49 9.44 22.13
CA LEU A 450 15.12 8.53 21.19
C LEU A 450 14.33 7.20 21.10
N PRO A 451 14.31 6.54 19.93
CA PRO A 451 13.62 5.25 19.77
C PRO A 451 14.14 4.16 20.73
N SER A 452 13.26 3.30 21.22
CA SER A 452 13.57 2.28 22.25
C SER A 452 14.55 1.20 21.79
N TYR A 453 14.66 0.95 20.48
CA TYR A 453 15.64 0.03 19.91
C TYR A 453 17.08 0.58 19.94
N LEU A 454 17.25 1.86 20.32
CA LEU A 454 18.55 2.51 20.36
C LEU A 454 19.19 2.34 21.74
N ASP A 455 19.97 1.28 21.91
CA ASP A 455 20.74 1.08 23.13
C ASP A 455 21.88 2.12 23.28
N LYS A 456 22.53 2.13 24.45
CA LYS A 456 23.63 3.07 24.74
C LYS A 456 24.82 2.90 23.78
N VAL A 457 25.04 1.70 23.24
CA VAL A 457 26.18 1.38 22.38
C VAL A 457 25.93 1.89 20.96
N LEU A 458 24.78 1.55 20.38
CA LEU A 458 24.29 2.03 19.09
C LEU A 458 24.24 3.56 19.06
N LYS A 459 23.67 4.17 20.12
CA LYS A 459 23.64 5.63 20.26
C LYS A 459 25.03 6.25 20.19
N LYS A 460 25.99 5.71 20.96
CA LYS A 460 27.36 6.24 21.01
C LYS A 460 28.06 6.12 19.65
N ARG A 461 27.88 4.99 18.94
CA ARG A 461 28.50 4.77 17.62
C ARG A 461 27.93 5.71 16.56
N ILE A 462 26.61 5.93 16.55
CA ILE A 462 25.97 6.87 15.62
C ILE A 462 26.38 8.31 15.93
N LEU A 463 26.43 8.70 17.21
CA LEU A 463 26.87 10.05 17.61
C LEU A 463 28.34 10.30 17.21
N SER A 464 29.23 9.32 17.42
CA SER A 464 30.63 9.41 16.99
C SER A 464 30.73 9.59 15.48
N PHE A 465 30.00 8.76 14.72
CA PHE A 465 29.98 8.85 13.26
C PHE A 465 29.48 10.21 12.76
N LEU A 466 28.39 10.74 13.32
CA LEU A 466 27.85 12.05 12.94
C LEU A 466 28.81 13.19 13.28
N THR A 467 29.55 13.06 14.39
CA THR A 467 30.59 14.03 14.78
C THR A 467 31.78 13.98 13.83
N GLU A 468 32.30 12.79 13.54
CA GLU A 468 33.42 12.56 12.62
C GLU A 468 33.08 12.95 11.18
N SER A 469 31.82 12.78 10.79
CA SER A 469 31.30 13.17 9.48
C SER A 469 30.93 14.67 9.41
N GLY A 470 31.12 15.43 10.49
CA GLY A 470 30.91 16.89 10.52
C GLY A 470 29.44 17.34 10.58
N TRP A 471 28.50 16.44 10.85
CA TRP A 471 27.08 16.78 10.97
C TRP A 471 26.73 17.45 12.30
N ILE A 472 27.52 17.20 13.35
CA ILE A 472 27.36 17.79 14.69
C ILE A 472 28.74 18.15 15.27
N SER A 473 28.81 19.25 16.03
CA SER A 473 30.04 19.69 16.70
C SER A 473 30.26 18.98 18.03
N ARG A 474 31.54 18.77 18.42
CA ARG A 474 31.95 18.17 19.70
C ARG A 474 31.57 19.03 20.92
N ASP A 475 31.37 20.33 20.74
CA ASP A 475 31.40 21.31 21.83
C ASP A 475 30.01 21.83 22.26
N ALA A 476 28.98 20.99 22.21
CA ALA A 476 27.66 21.33 22.76
C ALA A 476 27.27 20.39 23.93
N SER A 477 28.22 20.18 24.86
CA SER A 477 27.94 19.54 26.16
C SER A 477 27.32 20.51 27.14
#